data_AF-A0A1Q3CY06-F1
#
_entry.id   AF-A0A1Q3CY06-F1
#
_cell.length_a   1.000
_cell.length_b   1.000
_cell.length_c   1.000
_cell.angle_alpha   90.00
_cell.angle_beta   90.00
_cell.angle_gamma   90.00
#
_symmetry.space_group_name_H-M   'P 1'
#
loop_
_entity.id
_entity.type
_entity.pdbx_description
1 polymer ?
#
loop_
_entity_poly.entity_id
_entity_poly.type
_entity_poly.pdbx_seq_one_letter_code
_entity_poly.pdbx_strand_id
1 'polypeptide(L)'
;MLGNGTSVHLSFIYGLCDYRSRRDLWKDLIFISQRLAPAPWLIMGDFNVPRFPQDQLHGPPRVSKAMSEFNECLNAIEVDDIRSVGRFFTWSNKREGNVAVNKKLDRVLGNWGWHKVFNHSFAHFHNPGVSDHSPVSVSLSVPWHSGSKPFKFLNYWVGDGRFLGLVKGSEARWQPAGSGHQQT
;
A
#
# COMPACT_ATOMS: atom_id res chain seq x y z
N MET A 1 -17.52 6.49 -11.60
CA MET A 1 -17.44 6.16 -13.04
C MET A 1 -16.53 7.18 -13.70
N LEU A 2 -15.41 6.73 -14.27
CA LEU A 2 -14.56 7.58 -15.09
C LEU A 2 -15.22 7.82 -16.46
N GLY A 3 -14.76 8.83 -17.20
CA GLY A 3 -15.32 9.19 -18.51
C GLY A 3 -15.29 8.07 -19.56
N ASN A 4 -14.49 7.01 -19.33
CA ASN A 4 -14.42 5.81 -20.17
C ASN A 4 -15.33 4.66 -19.71
N GLY A 5 -16.22 4.89 -18.73
CA GLY A 5 -17.12 3.87 -18.19
C GLY A 5 -16.49 2.95 -17.13
N THR A 6 -15.22 3.12 -16.76
CA THR A 6 -14.59 2.31 -15.71
C THR A 6 -15.11 2.74 -14.34
N SER A 7 -15.61 1.79 -13.54
CA SER A 7 -15.90 2.02 -12.12
C SER A 7 -14.64 1.78 -11.29
N VAL A 8 -14.37 2.70 -10.36
CA VAL A 8 -13.24 2.61 -9.43
C VAL A 8 -13.74 3.00 -8.05
N HIS A 9 -13.13 2.42 -7.03
CA HIS A 9 -13.38 2.78 -5.64
C HIS A 9 -12.20 3.60 -5.12
N LEU A 10 -12.53 4.65 -4.37
CA LEU A 10 -11.55 5.48 -3.68
C LEU A 10 -11.92 5.51 -2.19
N SER A 11 -10.97 5.22 -1.33
CA SER A 11 -11.13 5.33 0.12
C SER A 11 -10.13 6.34 0.67
N PHE A 12 -10.63 7.31 1.43
CA PHE A 12 -9.82 8.31 2.12
C PHE A 12 -9.73 7.94 3.59
N ILE A 13 -8.51 7.76 4.09
CA ILE A 13 -8.24 7.22 5.42
C ILE A 13 -7.69 8.29 6.33
N TYR A 14 -8.20 8.31 7.55
CA TYR A 14 -7.61 8.99 8.69
C TYR A 14 -7.60 8.01 9.88
N GLY A 15 -6.46 7.35 10.09
CA GLY A 15 -6.26 6.44 11.21
C GLY A 15 -6.01 7.21 12.48
N LEU A 16 -6.75 6.92 13.55
CA LEU A 16 -6.53 7.58 14.84
C LEU A 16 -5.18 7.18 15.46
N CYS A 17 -4.64 8.04 16.33
CA CYS A 17 -3.36 7.79 16.99
C CYS A 17 -3.41 6.65 18.03
N ASP A 18 -4.59 6.26 18.49
CA ASP A 18 -4.77 5.24 19.50
C ASP A 18 -4.73 3.81 18.91
N TYR A 19 -4.27 2.86 19.72
CA TYR A 19 -4.08 1.49 19.28
C TYR A 19 -5.38 0.74 18.96
N ARG A 20 -6.47 1.01 19.69
CA ARG A 20 -7.72 0.25 19.54
C ARG A 20 -8.45 0.65 18.27
N SER A 21 -8.63 1.94 18.04
CA SER A 21 -9.32 2.45 16.85
C SER A 21 -8.57 2.15 15.56
N ARG A 22 -7.22 2.08 15.58
CA ARG A 22 -6.48 1.58 14.40
C ARG A 22 -6.84 0.13 14.07
N ARG A 23 -6.98 -0.74 15.06
CA ARG A 23 -7.37 -2.13 14.82
C ARG A 23 -8.79 -2.27 14.32
N ASP A 24 -9.68 -1.40 14.74
CA ASP A 24 -11.04 -1.37 14.20
C ASP A 24 -11.03 -0.89 12.74
N LEU A 25 -10.25 0.14 12.42
CA LEU A 25 -10.00 0.55 11.02
C LEU A 25 -9.44 -0.59 10.16
N TRP A 26 -8.50 -1.39 10.67
CA TRP A 26 -7.97 -2.56 9.94
C TRP A 26 -9.07 -3.59 9.64
N LYS A 27 -9.94 -3.87 10.61
CA LYS A 27 -11.08 -4.79 10.40
C LYS A 27 -12.05 -4.24 9.36
N ASP A 28 -12.34 -2.94 9.41
CA ASP A 28 -13.23 -2.28 8.47
C ASP A 28 -12.66 -2.33 7.05
N LEU A 29 -11.36 -2.07 6.88
CA LEU A 29 -10.69 -2.20 5.58
C LEU A 29 -10.76 -3.63 5.03
N ILE A 30 -10.55 -4.64 5.88
CA ILE A 30 -10.69 -6.05 5.50
C ILE A 30 -12.13 -6.35 5.06
N PHE A 31 -13.12 -5.93 5.82
CA PHE A 31 -14.52 -6.12 5.49
C PHE A 31 -14.93 -5.41 4.19
N ILE A 32 -14.45 -4.19 3.96
CA ILE A 32 -14.67 -3.43 2.73
C ILE A 32 -14.02 -4.14 1.55
N SER A 33 -12.77 -4.62 1.69
CA SER A 33 -12.05 -5.29 0.61
C SER A 33 -12.81 -6.49 0.02
N GLN A 34 -13.45 -7.29 0.88
CA GLN A 34 -14.27 -8.45 0.50
C GLN A 34 -15.50 -8.06 -0.34
N ARG A 35 -15.99 -6.83 -0.20
CA ARG A 35 -17.14 -6.30 -0.95
C ARG A 35 -16.73 -5.61 -2.24
N LEU A 36 -15.51 -5.10 -2.31
CA LEU A 36 -15.00 -4.35 -3.47
C LEU A 36 -14.30 -5.25 -4.48
N ALA A 37 -13.78 -6.42 -4.09
CA ALA A 37 -13.13 -7.34 -5.02
C ALA A 37 -14.10 -7.82 -6.11
N PRO A 38 -13.70 -7.85 -7.40
CA PRO A 38 -12.34 -7.61 -7.95
C PRO A 38 -12.11 -6.19 -8.52
N ALA A 39 -12.91 -5.19 -8.14
CA ALA A 39 -12.86 -3.86 -8.73
C ALA A 39 -11.56 -3.08 -8.40
N PRO A 40 -11.11 -2.17 -9.29
CA PRO A 40 -9.99 -1.28 -9.00
C PRO A 40 -10.26 -0.42 -7.76
N TRP A 41 -9.38 -0.52 -6.76
CA TRP A 41 -9.51 0.20 -5.50
C TRP A 41 -8.21 0.92 -5.15
N LEU A 42 -8.34 2.22 -4.86
CA LEU A 42 -7.26 3.05 -4.34
C LEU A 42 -7.62 3.51 -2.93
N ILE A 43 -6.67 3.37 -2.01
CA ILE A 43 -6.79 3.81 -0.62
C ILE A 43 -5.73 4.89 -0.40
N MET A 44 -6.09 6.04 0.15
CA MET A 44 -5.11 7.08 0.44
C MET A 44 -5.42 7.87 1.70
N GLY A 45 -4.37 8.34 2.37
CA GLY A 45 -4.50 9.21 3.53
C GLY A 45 -3.51 8.85 4.63
N ASP A 46 -3.78 9.36 5.82
CA ASP A 46 -2.94 9.23 7.00
C ASP A 46 -3.31 7.96 7.77
N PHE A 47 -2.37 7.01 7.85
CA PHE A 47 -2.56 5.77 8.59
C PHE A 47 -2.07 5.86 10.04
N ASN A 48 -1.38 6.95 10.41
CA ASN A 48 -0.72 7.16 11.70
C ASN A 48 0.22 6.02 12.14
N VAL A 49 0.70 5.20 11.20
CA VAL A 49 1.62 4.08 11.44
C VAL A 49 2.64 4.00 10.31
N PRO A 50 3.95 4.15 10.61
CA PRO A 50 4.99 3.81 9.64
C PRO A 50 4.92 2.32 9.31
N ARG A 51 5.18 1.93 8.06
CA ARG A 51 5.11 0.52 7.64
C ARG A 51 6.40 -0.23 7.98
N PHE A 52 7.54 0.43 7.87
CA PHE A 52 8.86 -0.15 8.14
C PHE A 52 9.69 0.76 9.07
N PRO A 53 10.75 0.23 9.74
CA PRO A 53 11.64 1.04 10.56
C PRO A 53 12.27 2.22 9.80
N GLN A 54 12.57 2.04 8.51
CA GLN A 54 13.15 3.05 7.61
C GLN A 54 12.18 4.19 7.28
N ASP A 55 10.89 4.00 7.52
CA ASP A 55 9.86 5.05 7.38
C ASP A 55 9.89 6.05 8.54
N GLN A 56 10.95 6.04 9.35
CA GLN A 56 11.16 6.96 10.46
C GLN A 56 12.61 7.46 10.45
N LEU A 57 12.78 8.77 10.47
CA LEU A 57 14.07 9.38 10.77
C LEU A 57 14.22 9.50 12.28
N HIS A 58 15.35 9.02 12.82
CA HIS A 58 15.64 8.96 14.26
C HIS A 58 14.68 8.08 15.09
N GLY A 59 13.91 7.20 14.42
CA GLY A 59 13.10 6.18 15.08
C GLY A 59 13.90 4.93 15.47
N PRO A 60 13.37 4.05 16.34
CA PRO A 60 13.99 2.77 16.65
C PRO A 60 14.17 1.91 15.38
N PRO A 61 15.34 1.27 15.16
CA PRO A 61 15.59 0.44 13.98
C PRO A 61 14.98 -0.97 14.11
N ARG A 62 13.76 -1.06 14.65
CA ARG A 62 13.07 -2.34 14.93
C ARG A 62 11.62 -2.27 14.51
N VAL A 63 11.10 -3.41 14.05
CA VAL A 63 9.68 -3.56 13.72
C VAL A 63 8.88 -3.49 15.02
N SER A 64 7.88 -2.62 15.04
CA SER A 64 6.94 -2.49 16.15
C SER A 64 5.71 -3.37 15.92
N LYS A 65 4.96 -3.67 16.99
CA LYS A 65 3.68 -4.39 16.87
C LYS A 65 2.69 -3.67 15.93
N ALA A 66 2.64 -2.34 16.00
CA ALA A 66 1.77 -1.54 15.13
C ALA A 66 2.17 -1.68 13.65
N MET A 67 3.47 -1.71 13.34
CA MET A 67 3.96 -1.97 11.98
C MET A 67 3.55 -3.36 11.50
N SER A 68 3.70 -4.39 12.35
CA SER A 68 3.31 -5.76 12.00
C SER A 68 1.82 -5.85 11.71
N GLU A 69 0.96 -5.37 12.61
CA GLU A 69 -0.50 -5.39 12.43
C GLU A 69 -0.95 -4.58 11.19
N PHE A 70 -0.29 -3.46 10.89
CA PHE A 70 -0.56 -2.70 9.68
C PHE A 70 -0.20 -3.50 8.43
N ASN A 71 0.99 -4.11 8.37
CA ASN A 71 1.39 -4.94 7.23
C ASN A 71 0.50 -6.19 7.09
N GLU A 72 0.07 -6.81 8.19
CA GLU A 72 -0.90 -7.91 8.18
C GLU A 72 -2.22 -7.48 7.53
N CYS A 73 -2.73 -6.29 7.87
CA CYS A 73 -3.92 -5.72 7.23
C CYS A 73 -3.70 -5.51 5.72
N LEU A 74 -2.59 -4.87 5.32
CA LEU A 74 -2.32 -4.59 3.90
C LEU A 74 -2.21 -5.88 3.07
N ASN A 75 -1.56 -6.90 3.63
CA ASN A 75 -1.46 -8.22 3.00
C ASN A 75 -2.84 -8.90 2.90
N ALA A 76 -3.67 -8.82 3.94
CA ALA A 76 -4.99 -9.44 3.95
C ALA A 76 -5.95 -8.82 2.91
N ILE A 77 -5.79 -7.53 2.59
CA ILE A 77 -6.59 -6.83 1.58
C ILE A 77 -5.91 -6.73 0.21
N GLU A 78 -4.74 -7.35 0.06
CA GLU A 78 -3.93 -7.41 -1.17
C GLU A 78 -3.66 -6.04 -1.80
N VAL A 79 -3.26 -5.07 -0.98
CA VAL A 79 -2.85 -3.74 -1.45
C VAL A 79 -1.38 -3.45 -1.14
N ASP A 80 -0.76 -2.65 -2.00
CA ASP A 80 0.61 -2.17 -1.79
C ASP A 80 0.74 -0.69 -2.17
N ASP A 81 1.81 -0.03 -1.73
CA ASP A 81 2.13 1.34 -2.10
C ASP A 81 2.21 1.47 -3.63
N ILE A 82 1.47 2.41 -4.21
CA ILE A 82 1.69 2.77 -5.62
C ILE A 82 3.03 3.49 -5.75
N ARG A 83 3.55 3.60 -6.98
CA ARG A 83 4.77 4.38 -7.24
C ARG A 83 4.60 5.79 -6.69
N SER A 84 5.61 6.30 -6.02
CA SER A 84 5.56 7.63 -5.41
C SER A 84 6.78 8.47 -5.74
N VAL A 85 6.58 9.80 -5.79
CA VAL A 85 7.62 10.81 -6.01
C VAL A 85 7.45 11.96 -5.02
N GLY A 86 8.49 12.78 -4.88
CA GLY A 86 8.50 13.93 -3.97
C GLY A 86 9.00 13.56 -2.57
N ARG A 87 8.32 14.06 -1.52
CA ARG A 87 8.74 13.85 -0.13
C ARG A 87 8.61 12.38 0.29
N PHE A 88 9.70 11.82 0.84
CA PHE A 88 9.68 10.48 1.39
C PHE A 88 9.00 10.42 2.77
N PHE A 89 9.41 11.30 3.69
CA PHE A 89 8.70 11.49 4.97
C PHE A 89 7.55 12.46 4.76
N THR A 90 6.36 12.07 5.20
CA THR A 90 5.13 12.82 4.96
C THR A 90 4.69 13.59 6.20
N TRP A 91 5.20 13.25 7.39
CA TRP A 91 4.92 13.95 8.64
C TRP A 91 6.20 14.39 9.34
N SER A 92 6.16 15.55 9.99
CA SER A 92 7.25 16.08 10.82
C SER A 92 6.71 16.69 12.10
N ASN A 93 7.37 16.48 13.23
CA ASN A 93 7.02 17.17 14.47
C ASN A 93 7.39 18.68 14.48
N LYS A 94 7.93 19.22 13.38
CA LYS A 94 8.35 20.62 13.20
C LYS A 94 9.38 21.12 14.23
N ARG A 95 10.12 20.21 14.86
CA ARG A 95 11.25 20.53 15.74
C ARG A 95 12.57 20.37 15.01
N GLU A 96 13.60 21.02 15.54
CA GLU A 96 14.95 21.01 14.97
C GLU A 96 15.95 20.21 15.81
N GLY A 97 17.10 19.91 15.23
CA GLY A 97 18.20 19.20 15.92
C GLY A 97 17.83 17.77 16.33
N ASN A 98 18.38 17.33 17.46
CA ASN A 98 18.25 15.94 17.93
C ASN A 98 16.83 15.54 18.36
N VAL A 99 15.91 16.50 18.48
CA VAL A 99 14.49 16.26 18.81
C VAL A 99 13.60 16.26 17.57
N ALA A 100 14.17 16.48 16.38
CA ALA A 100 13.44 16.41 15.11
C ALA A 100 13.02 14.97 14.82
N VAL A 101 11.74 14.77 14.52
CA VAL A 101 11.19 13.47 14.14
C VAL A 101 10.45 13.62 12.82
N ASN A 102 10.79 12.77 11.86
CA ASN A 102 10.12 12.70 10.57
C ASN A 102 9.66 11.26 10.33
N LYS A 103 8.44 11.10 9.82
CA LYS A 103 7.82 9.79 9.59
C LYS A 103 7.08 9.76 8.26
N LYS A 104 6.99 8.58 7.64
CA LYS A 104 6.09 8.33 6.50
C LYS A 104 4.82 7.67 7.04
N LEU A 105 3.78 8.49 7.24
CA LEU A 105 2.49 8.09 7.81
C LEU A 105 1.38 8.07 6.76
N ASP A 106 1.47 8.99 5.80
CA ASP A 106 0.55 9.11 4.69
C ASP A 106 0.95 8.15 3.57
N ARG A 107 -0.02 7.42 3.00
CA ARG A 107 0.21 6.47 1.91
C ARG A 107 -0.86 6.55 0.84
N VAL A 108 -0.52 6.03 -0.33
CA VAL A 108 -1.45 5.75 -1.43
C VAL A 108 -1.24 4.31 -1.84
N LEU A 109 -2.24 3.47 -1.61
CA LEU A 109 -2.21 2.03 -1.77
C LEU A 109 -3.17 1.63 -2.89
N GLY A 110 -2.76 0.71 -3.75
CA GLY A 110 -3.57 0.15 -4.82
C GLY A 110 -3.68 -1.36 -4.69
N ASN A 111 -4.87 -1.91 -4.98
CA ASN A 111 -5.01 -3.36 -5.16
C ASN A 111 -4.57 -3.79 -6.58
N TRP A 112 -4.52 -5.09 -6.82
CA TRP A 112 -4.23 -5.64 -8.15
C TRP A 112 -5.11 -5.03 -9.26
N GLY A 113 -6.42 -4.87 -9.01
CA GLY A 113 -7.35 -4.26 -9.95
C GLY A 113 -6.94 -2.84 -10.34
N TRP A 114 -6.48 -2.04 -9.38
CA TRP A 114 -5.93 -0.71 -9.62
C TRP A 114 -4.68 -0.76 -10.49
N HIS A 115 -3.72 -1.63 -10.15
CA HIS A 115 -2.49 -1.76 -10.93
C HIS A 115 -2.73 -2.28 -12.36
N LYS A 116 -3.74 -3.12 -12.56
CA LYS A 116 -4.12 -3.61 -13.90
C LYS A 116 -4.62 -2.49 -14.81
N VAL A 117 -5.40 -1.54 -14.27
CA VAL A 117 -6.02 -0.46 -15.05
C VAL A 117 -5.15 0.79 -15.10
N PHE A 118 -4.50 1.15 -13.98
CA PHE A 118 -3.73 2.39 -13.80
C PHE A 118 -2.24 2.09 -13.50
N ASN A 119 -1.64 1.17 -14.25
CA ASN A 119 -0.24 0.74 -14.08
C ASN A 119 0.80 1.86 -14.14
N HIS A 120 0.49 3.00 -14.78
CA HIS A 120 1.39 4.13 -14.86
C HIS A 120 1.10 5.22 -13.80
N SER A 121 0.04 5.08 -13.00
CA SER A 121 -0.28 6.04 -11.93
C SER A 121 0.82 6.15 -10.89
N PHE A 122 0.89 7.32 -10.26
CA PHE A 122 1.81 7.57 -9.15
C PHE A 122 1.25 8.61 -8.17
N ALA A 123 1.70 8.54 -6.93
CA ALA A 123 1.43 9.52 -5.89
C ALA A 123 2.56 10.56 -5.85
N HIS A 124 2.21 11.84 -5.81
CA HIS A 124 3.14 12.95 -5.61
C HIS A 124 2.92 13.54 -4.22
N PHE A 125 3.91 13.39 -3.35
CA PHE A 125 3.95 14.01 -2.02
C PHE A 125 4.65 15.36 -2.11
N HIS A 126 3.88 16.43 -1.93
CA HIS A 126 4.30 17.82 -2.11
C HIS A 126 5.03 18.37 -0.87
N ASN A 127 5.55 19.58 -0.97
CA ASN A 127 6.08 20.28 0.20
C ASN A 127 4.94 20.58 1.21
N PRO A 128 5.19 20.38 2.51
CA PRO A 128 4.15 20.49 3.55
C PRO A 128 3.67 21.93 3.82
N GLY A 129 4.44 22.94 3.39
CA GLY A 129 4.15 24.33 3.73
C GLY A 129 4.06 24.52 5.26
N VAL A 130 2.94 25.06 5.72
CA VAL A 130 2.65 25.30 7.16
C VAL A 130 2.16 24.05 7.89
N SER A 131 1.71 23.01 7.18
CA SER A 131 1.22 21.76 7.77
C SER A 131 2.38 20.91 8.30
N ASP A 132 2.14 20.11 9.34
CA ASP A 132 3.04 19.04 9.76
C ASP A 132 2.99 17.83 8.82
N HIS A 133 1.91 17.68 8.05
CA HIS A 133 1.76 16.70 6.97
C HIS A 133 2.07 17.26 5.57
N SER A 134 2.58 16.40 4.69
CA SER A 134 2.82 16.64 3.27
C SER A 134 1.58 16.27 2.46
N PRO A 135 0.96 17.20 1.71
CA PRO A 135 -0.21 16.88 0.91
C PRO A 135 0.17 15.92 -0.23
N VAL A 136 -0.76 15.06 -0.59
CA VAL A 136 -0.57 14.05 -1.65
C VAL A 136 -1.60 14.23 -2.77
N SER A 137 -1.13 14.18 -4.02
CA SER A 137 -1.98 14.11 -5.20
C SER A 137 -1.68 12.83 -5.99
N VAL A 138 -2.70 12.22 -6.57
CA VAL A 138 -2.53 11.03 -7.41
C VAL A 138 -2.65 11.44 -8.87
N SER A 139 -1.58 11.23 -9.62
CA SER A 139 -1.56 11.48 -11.06
C SER A 139 -1.94 10.21 -11.80
N LEU A 140 -3.07 10.26 -12.49
CA LEU A 140 -3.46 9.26 -13.48
C LEU A 140 -2.78 9.62 -14.78
N SER A 141 -1.61 9.04 -15.03
CA SER A 141 -0.98 9.16 -16.35
C SER A 141 -1.86 8.52 -17.41
N VAL A 142 -2.00 9.19 -18.55
CA VAL A 142 -2.64 8.62 -19.74
C VAL A 142 -1.92 7.30 -20.06
N PRO A 143 -2.63 6.19 -20.29
CA PRO A 143 -1.98 4.94 -20.65
C PRO A 143 -1.22 5.17 -21.96
N TRP A 144 0.10 5.22 -21.89
CA TRP A 144 0.91 4.98 -23.06
C TRP A 144 0.53 3.59 -23.52
N HIS A 145 -0.03 3.48 -24.72
CA HIS A 145 -0.29 2.20 -25.37
C HIS A 145 1.05 1.56 -25.76
N SER A 146 1.93 1.29 -24.78
CA SER A 146 2.95 0.29 -24.97
C SER A 146 2.20 -1.03 -24.87
N GLY A 147 2.28 -1.87 -25.91
CA GLY A 147 1.63 -3.18 -25.97
C GLY A 147 1.91 -4.05 -24.73
N SER A 148 1.27 -5.22 -24.66
CA SER A 148 1.43 -6.13 -23.53
C SER A 148 2.90 -6.31 -23.16
N LYS A 149 3.31 -5.79 -22.01
CA LYS A 149 4.64 -6.07 -21.48
C LYS A 149 4.60 -7.49 -20.95
N PRO A 150 5.36 -8.44 -21.53
CA PRO A 150 5.39 -9.79 -21.00
C PRO A 150 5.94 -9.76 -19.57
N PHE A 151 5.37 -10.59 -18.70
CA PHE A 151 5.98 -10.88 -17.41
C PHE A 151 7.39 -11.43 -17.65
N LYS A 152 8.39 -10.78 -17.06
CA LYS A 152 9.79 -11.22 -17.14
C LYS A 152 10.18 -11.77 -15.78
N PHE A 153 10.50 -13.05 -15.76
CA PHE A 153 11.07 -13.73 -14.60
C PHE A 153 12.51 -14.13 -14.93
N LEU A 154 13.42 -13.90 -13.99
CA LEU A 154 14.81 -14.28 -14.14
C LEU A 154 14.93 -15.78 -13.84
N ASN A 155 15.02 -16.60 -14.89
CA ASN A 155 15.16 -18.06 -14.75
C ASN A 155 16.34 -18.48 -13.86
N TYR A 156 17.37 -17.63 -13.73
CA TYR A 156 18.48 -17.82 -12.80
C TYR A 156 18.02 -18.06 -11.35
N TRP A 157 16.91 -17.44 -10.93
CA TRP A 157 16.38 -17.63 -9.57
C TRP A 157 15.95 -19.06 -9.31
N VAL A 158 15.50 -19.81 -10.31
CA VAL A 158 15.13 -21.24 -10.15
C VAL A 158 16.36 -22.10 -9.85
N GLY A 159 17.55 -21.66 -10.29
CA GLY A 159 18.82 -22.33 -10.00
C GLY A 159 19.33 -22.11 -8.57
N ASP A 160 18.78 -21.14 -7.82
CA ASP A 160 19.14 -20.96 -6.41
C ASP A 160 18.48 -22.06 -5.58
N GLY A 161 19.29 -22.84 -4.85
CA GLY A 161 18.79 -23.93 -4.01
C GLY A 161 17.77 -23.50 -2.95
N ARG A 162 17.68 -22.21 -2.63
CA ARG A 162 16.71 -21.64 -1.68
C ARG A 162 15.37 -21.29 -2.32
N PHE A 163 15.31 -21.16 -3.65
CA PHE A 163 14.14 -20.66 -4.37
C PHE A 163 12.88 -21.48 -4.06
N LEU A 164 12.94 -22.80 -4.20
CA LEU A 164 11.80 -23.67 -3.89
C LEU A 164 11.37 -23.58 -2.43
N GLY A 165 12.32 -23.43 -1.50
CA GLY A 165 12.02 -23.24 -0.08
C GLY A 165 11.29 -21.92 0.20
N LEU A 166 11.73 -20.84 -0.46
CA LEU A 166 11.09 -19.53 -0.37
C LEU A 166 9.67 -19.54 -0.95
N VAL A 167 9.50 -20.11 -2.15
CA VAL A 167 8.19 -20.19 -2.82
C VAL A 167 7.20 -21.00 -1.97
N LYS A 168 7.59 -22.19 -1.50
CA LYS A 168 6.74 -23.01 -0.62
C LYS A 168 6.42 -22.31 0.70
N GLY A 169 7.39 -21.61 1.30
CA GLY A 169 7.20 -20.83 2.52
C GLY A 169 6.33 -19.58 2.35
N SER A 170 6.20 -19.06 1.12
CA SER A 170 5.23 -18.01 0.79
C SER A 170 3.85 -18.57 0.46
N GLU A 171 3.78 -19.71 -0.24
CA GLU A 171 2.54 -20.38 -0.64
C GLU A 171 1.76 -20.91 0.57
N ALA A 172 2.45 -21.46 1.58
CA ALA A 172 1.82 -21.85 2.85
C ALA A 172 1.22 -20.67 3.64
N ARG A 173 1.61 -19.43 3.31
CA ARG A 173 1.08 -18.19 3.90
C ARG A 173 -0.05 -17.58 3.06
N TRP A 174 -0.20 -18.06 1.82
CA TRP A 174 -1.13 -17.56 0.84
C TRP A 174 -2.39 -18.44 0.91
N GLN A 175 -3.50 -17.90 1.45
CA GLN A 175 -4.80 -18.57 1.32
C GLN A 175 -5.50 -18.04 0.07
N PRO A 176 -5.78 -18.87 -0.94
CA PRO A 176 -6.56 -18.43 -2.07
C PRO A 176 -7.97 -18.06 -1.60
N ALA A 177 -8.43 -16.85 -1.97
CA ALA A 177 -9.84 -16.53 -1.92
C ALA A 177 -10.63 -17.58 -2.73
N GLY A 178 -11.63 -18.18 -2.11
CA GLY A 178 -12.22 -19.45 -2.49
C GLY A 178 -12.61 -19.60 -3.96
N SER A 179 -12.19 -20.72 -4.56
CA SER A 179 -12.75 -21.22 -5.82
C SER A 179 -13.96 -22.11 -5.52
N GLY A 180 -15.13 -21.49 -5.39
CA GLY A 180 -16.39 -22.20 -5.56
C GLY A 180 -16.65 -22.39 -7.05
N HIS A 181 -16.28 -23.55 -7.60
CA HIS A 181 -16.82 -24.05 -8.86
C HIS A 181 -17.47 -25.40 -8.58
N GLN A 182 -18.80 -25.36 -8.42
CA GLN A 182 -19.66 -26.52 -8.59
C GLN A 182 -19.54 -26.97 -10.05
N GLN A 183 -19.16 -28.23 -10.25
CA GLN A 183 -19.34 -28.91 -11.53
C GLN A 183 -20.79 -29.37 -11.60
N THR A 184 -21.49 -28.96 -12.65
CA THR A 184 -22.60 -29.71 -13.27
C THR A 184 -22.03 -30.75 -14.20
#